data_AF-A0A7V8Y3X6-F1
#
_entry.id   AF-A0A7V8Y3X6-F1
#
_cell.length_a   1.000
_cell.length_b   1.000
_cell.length_c   1.000
_cell.angle_alpha   90.00
_cell.angle_beta   90.00
_cell.angle_gamma   90.00
#
_symmetry.space_group_name_H-M   'P 1'
#
loop_
_entity.id
_entity.type
_entity.pdbx_description
1 polymer ?
#
loop_
_entity_poly.entity_id
_entity_poly.type
_entity_poly.pdbx_seq_one_letter_code
_entity_poly.pdbx_strand_id
1 'polypeptide(L)'
;ARTVVALARALEQGAVCLEPGTDPADATEALRQIPGIGPWTAAYTVMRALSSPDELLAGDLGVRRAAAALGLPDDPANLAEHARRWRPWRSYAVLHLWHHPIREDMQ
;
A
#
# COMPACT_ATOMS: atom_id res chain seq x y z
N ALA A 1 10.81 -10.51 15.26
CA ALA A 1 11.99 -9.69 15.60
C ALA A 1 12.96 -9.48 14.42
N ARG A 2 13.35 -10.53 13.68
CA ARG A 2 14.40 -10.45 12.62
C ARG A 2 14.19 -9.33 11.57
N THR A 3 13.00 -9.22 10.98
CA THR A 3 12.70 -8.20 9.96
C THR A 3 12.81 -6.77 10.49
N VAL A 4 12.31 -6.51 11.69
CA VAL A 4 12.40 -5.18 12.34
C VAL A 4 13.86 -4.78 12.55
N VAL A 5 14.69 -5.70 13.04
CA VAL A 5 16.14 -5.45 13.23
C VAL A 5 16.85 -5.23 11.90
N ALA A 6 16.50 -6.00 10.86
CA ALA A 6 17.06 -5.81 9.52
C ALA A 6 16.69 -4.45 8.92
N LEU A 7 15.44 -4.03 9.04
CA LEU A 7 14.98 -2.71 8.60
C LEU A 7 15.69 -1.59 9.37
N ALA A 8 15.80 -1.69 10.69
CA ALA A 8 16.48 -0.69 11.51
C ALA A 8 17.94 -0.49 11.09
N ARG A 9 18.68 -1.58 10.82
CA ARG A 9 20.05 -1.51 10.30
C ARG A 9 20.13 -0.89 8.91
N ALA A 10 19.19 -1.23 8.02
CA ALA A 10 19.17 -0.68 6.67
C ALA A 10 18.90 0.83 6.67
N LEU A 11 18.04 1.31 7.59
CA LEU A 11 17.82 2.75 7.81
C LEU A 11 19.08 3.44 8.35
N GLU A 12 19.72 2.86 9.36
CA GLU A 12 20.98 3.39 9.94
C GLU A 12 22.09 3.51 8.89
N GLN A 13 22.18 2.55 7.98
CA GLN A 13 23.19 2.49 6.92
C GLN A 13 22.83 3.32 5.68
N GLY A 14 21.63 3.94 5.64
CA GLY A 14 21.13 4.67 4.48
C GLY A 14 20.75 3.79 3.29
N ALA A 15 20.73 2.46 3.45
CA ALA A 15 20.30 1.52 2.41
C ALA A 15 18.78 1.60 2.16
N VAL A 16 18.01 2.04 3.16
CA VAL A 16 16.61 2.46 3.03
C VAL A 16 16.52 3.90 3.49
N CYS A 17 15.95 4.78 2.68
CA CYS A 17 15.64 6.16 3.06
C CYS A 17 14.13 6.35 3.13
N LEU A 18 13.63 6.92 4.23
CA LEU A 18 12.21 7.27 4.42
C LEU A 18 12.05 8.74 4.83
N GLU A 19 13.01 9.58 4.45
CA GLU A 19 12.98 11.02 4.74
C GLU A 19 12.12 11.78 3.73
N PRO A 20 11.54 12.94 4.12
CA PRO A 20 10.77 13.78 3.19
C PRO A 20 11.59 14.12 1.93
N GLY A 21 10.96 13.97 0.76
CA GLY A 21 11.61 14.21 -0.53
C GLY A 21 12.25 12.97 -1.16
N THR A 22 12.29 11.83 -0.45
CA THR A 22 12.66 10.54 -1.05
C THR A 22 11.63 10.13 -2.11
N ASP A 23 12.09 9.63 -3.27
CA ASP A 23 11.20 9.05 -4.27
C ASP A 23 10.53 7.78 -3.71
N PRO A 24 9.18 7.71 -3.65
CA PRO A 24 8.47 6.52 -3.21
C PRO A 24 8.85 5.24 -3.96
N ALA A 25 9.21 5.32 -5.25
CA ALA A 25 9.62 4.17 -6.03
C ALA A 25 10.96 3.59 -5.52
N ASP A 26 11.94 4.44 -5.27
CA ASP A 26 13.25 4.04 -4.74
C ASP A 26 13.12 3.46 -3.34
N ALA A 27 12.33 4.11 -2.47
CA ALA A 27 12.05 3.61 -1.13
C ALA A 27 11.33 2.25 -1.16
N THR A 28 10.38 2.05 -2.06
CA THR A 28 9.68 0.78 -2.23
C THR A 28 10.63 -0.33 -2.63
N GLU A 29 11.52 -0.09 -3.59
CA GLU A 29 12.49 -1.09 -4.03
C GLU A 29 13.47 -1.45 -2.90
N ALA A 30 14.01 -0.45 -2.20
CA ALA A 30 14.89 -0.66 -1.05
C ALA A 30 14.21 -1.46 0.08
N LEU A 31 12.95 -1.14 0.40
CA LEU A 31 12.16 -1.86 1.40
C LEU A 31 11.97 -3.33 1.02
N ARG A 32 11.75 -3.64 -0.26
CA ARG A 32 11.57 -5.01 -0.76
C ARG A 32 12.83 -5.87 -0.68
N GLN A 33 14.01 -5.25 -0.53
CA GLN A 33 15.25 -5.98 -0.28
C GLN A 33 15.36 -6.51 1.17
N ILE A 34 14.48 -6.06 2.08
CA ILE A 34 14.48 -6.50 3.47
C ILE A 34 13.69 -7.82 3.62
N PRO A 35 14.30 -8.91 4.12
CA PRO A 35 13.60 -10.18 4.31
C PRO A 35 12.39 -10.06 5.23
N GLY A 36 11.21 -10.43 4.70
CA GLY A 36 9.93 -10.33 5.38
C GLY A 36 9.11 -9.09 5.03
N ILE A 37 9.62 -8.18 4.20
CA ILE A 37 8.84 -7.07 3.62
C ILE A 37 8.40 -7.46 2.21
N GLY A 38 7.10 -7.75 2.06
CA GLY A 38 6.48 -8.04 0.76
C GLY A 38 5.97 -6.79 0.04
N PRO A 39 5.47 -6.94 -1.20
CA PRO A 39 4.97 -5.82 -2.00
C PRO A 39 3.90 -4.97 -1.29
N TRP A 40 2.94 -5.62 -0.62
CA TRP A 40 1.89 -4.92 0.13
C TRP A 40 2.48 -4.06 1.26
N THR A 41 3.40 -4.63 2.05
CA THR A 41 4.02 -3.91 3.18
C THR A 41 4.86 -2.74 2.68
N ALA A 42 5.64 -2.91 1.62
CA ALA A 42 6.45 -1.83 1.06
C ALA A 42 5.57 -0.66 0.57
N ALA A 43 4.54 -0.94 -0.22
CA ALA A 43 3.58 0.06 -0.71
C ALA A 43 2.85 0.77 0.44
N TYR A 44 2.40 0.02 1.46
CA TYR A 44 1.78 0.60 2.65
C TYR A 44 2.75 1.50 3.43
N THR A 45 4.01 1.08 3.57
CA THR A 45 5.04 1.87 4.23
C THR A 45 5.29 3.18 3.50
N VAL A 46 5.47 3.20 2.17
CA VAL A 46 5.69 4.47 1.45
C VAL A 46 4.43 5.35 1.41
N MET A 47 3.24 4.76 1.36
CA MET A 47 1.97 5.47 1.50
C MET A 47 1.90 6.25 2.83
N ARG A 48 2.38 5.65 3.93
CA ARG A 48 2.25 6.24 5.28
C ARG A 48 3.47 7.04 5.73
N ALA A 49 4.67 6.61 5.40
CA ALA A 49 5.92 7.24 5.82
C ALA A 49 6.29 8.43 4.91
N LEU A 50 6.09 8.29 3.60
CA LEU A 50 6.42 9.33 2.61
C LEU A 50 5.19 10.11 2.13
N SER A 51 4.00 9.80 2.65
CA SER A 51 2.73 10.37 2.17
C SER A 51 2.56 10.21 0.66
N SER A 52 3.06 9.11 0.07
CA SER A 52 2.94 8.84 -1.37
C SER A 52 1.47 8.85 -1.77
N PRO A 53 1.03 9.74 -2.70
CA PRO A 53 -0.38 9.90 -3.03
C PRO A 53 -0.92 8.82 -3.96
N ASP A 54 -0.04 8.04 -4.60
CA ASP A 54 -0.38 7.19 -5.75
C ASP A 54 -0.11 5.69 -5.53
N GLU A 55 -0.26 5.20 -4.29
CA GLU A 55 -0.14 3.79 -3.93
C GLU A 55 -1.49 3.09 -3.97
N LEU A 56 -1.54 1.93 -4.62
CA LEU A 56 -2.72 1.05 -4.59
C LEU A 56 -2.39 -0.25 -3.89
N LEU A 57 -3.09 -0.51 -2.78
CA LEU A 57 -2.99 -1.76 -2.04
C LEU A 57 -3.98 -2.79 -2.59
N ALA A 58 -3.84 -3.17 -3.87
CA ALA A 58 -4.82 -4.00 -4.57
C ALA A 58 -5.02 -5.40 -3.95
N GLY A 59 -4.02 -5.89 -3.22
CA GLY A 59 -4.09 -7.16 -2.47
C GLY A 59 -4.74 -7.04 -1.09
N ASP A 60 -5.05 -5.83 -0.61
CA ASP A 60 -5.61 -5.60 0.71
C ASP A 60 -7.05 -6.14 0.80
N LEU A 61 -7.32 -6.98 1.80
CA LEU A 61 -8.64 -7.60 1.96
C LEU A 61 -9.74 -6.57 2.23
N GLY A 62 -9.45 -5.52 3.00
CA GLY A 62 -10.41 -4.46 3.30
C GLY A 62 -10.76 -3.64 2.06
N VAL A 63 -9.74 -3.22 1.30
CA VAL A 63 -9.91 -2.54 0.01
C VAL A 63 -10.76 -3.38 -0.94
N ARG A 64 -10.45 -4.67 -1.07
CA ARG A 64 -11.18 -5.58 -1.97
C ARG A 64 -12.63 -5.77 -1.57
N ARG A 65 -12.91 -5.97 -0.27
CA ARG A 65 -14.28 -6.08 0.24
C ARG A 65 -15.08 -4.80 0.05
N ALA A 66 -14.48 -3.64 0.31
CA ALA A 66 -15.12 -2.35 0.06
C ALA A 66 -15.36 -2.11 -1.44
N ALA A 67 -14.41 -2.49 -2.30
CA ALA A 67 -14.57 -2.43 -3.74
C ALA A 67 -15.74 -3.30 -4.21
N ALA A 68 -15.83 -4.55 -3.74
CA ALA A 68 -16.96 -5.44 -4.02
C ALA A 68 -18.30 -4.83 -3.59
N ALA A 69 -18.38 -4.26 -2.38
CA ALA A 69 -19.59 -3.62 -1.86
C ALA A 69 -20.04 -2.40 -2.70
N LEU A 70 -19.11 -1.77 -3.42
CA LEU A 70 -19.36 -0.65 -4.32
C LEU A 70 -19.60 -1.07 -5.78
N GLY A 71 -19.62 -2.37 -6.08
CA GLY A 71 -19.75 -2.89 -7.44
C GLY A 71 -18.52 -2.62 -8.32
N LEU A 72 -17.34 -2.42 -7.70
CA LEU A 72 -16.06 -2.28 -8.37
C LEU A 72 -15.38 -3.66 -8.49
N PRO A 73 -14.38 -3.83 -9.37
CA PRO A 73 -13.58 -5.06 -9.39
C PRO A 73 -12.90 -5.31 -8.04
N ASP A 74 -12.94 -6.55 -7.56
CA ASP A 74 -12.50 -6.95 -6.23
C ASP A 74 -11.35 -7.99 -6.24
N ASP A 75 -10.92 -8.43 -7.43
CA ASP A 75 -9.64 -9.13 -7.59
C ASP A 75 -8.49 -8.11 -7.82
N PRO A 76 -7.25 -8.43 -7.36
CA PRO A 76 -6.16 -7.47 -7.41
C PRO A 76 -5.80 -6.97 -8.82
N ALA A 77 -5.90 -7.83 -9.83
CA ALA A 77 -5.47 -7.49 -11.19
C ALA A 77 -6.44 -6.51 -11.85
N ASN A 78 -7.74 -6.84 -11.81
CA ASN A 78 -8.77 -5.97 -12.39
C ASN A 78 -8.95 -4.68 -11.57
N LEU A 79 -8.79 -4.73 -10.25
CA LEU A 79 -8.79 -3.53 -9.41
C LEU A 79 -7.61 -2.62 -9.75
N ALA A 80 -6.41 -3.17 -9.96
CA ALA A 80 -5.24 -2.39 -10.38
C ALA A 80 -5.42 -1.71 -11.73
N GLU A 81 -6.00 -2.43 -12.69
CA GLU A 81 -6.36 -1.91 -14.01
C GLU A 81 -7.39 -0.77 -13.90
N HIS A 82 -8.47 -1.02 -13.19
CA HIS A 82 -9.53 -0.05 -12.96
C HIS A 82 -9.05 1.21 -12.23
N ALA A 83 -8.16 1.05 -11.26
CA ALA A 83 -7.59 2.13 -10.46
C ALA A 83 -6.64 3.05 -11.24
N ARG A 84 -6.24 2.73 -12.48
CA ARG A 84 -5.42 3.62 -13.32
C ARG A 84 -6.08 4.99 -13.52
N ARG A 85 -7.42 5.04 -13.53
CA ARG A 85 -8.20 6.29 -13.62
C ARG A 85 -8.16 7.17 -12.37
N TRP A 86 -7.68 6.64 -11.24
CA TRP A 86 -7.55 7.37 -9.97
C TRP A 86 -6.17 8.01 -9.80
N ARG A 87 -5.24 7.79 -10.72
CA ARG A 87 -3.92 8.44 -10.69
C ARG A 87 -4.08 9.96 -10.78
N PRO A 88 -3.25 10.75 -10.08
CA PRO A 88 -2.14 10.34 -9.21
C PRO A 88 -2.53 10.16 -7.72
N TRP A 89 -3.80 9.85 -7.41
CA TRP A 89 -4.38 9.89 -6.07
C TRP A 89 -4.87 8.51 -5.56
N ARG A 90 -4.29 7.41 -6.03
CA ARG A 90 -4.73 6.05 -5.66
C ARG A 90 -4.68 5.78 -4.15
N SER A 91 -3.75 6.38 -3.40
CA SER A 91 -3.69 6.25 -1.94
C SER A 91 -4.94 6.81 -1.28
N TYR A 92 -5.50 7.90 -1.80
CA TYR A 92 -6.74 8.48 -1.28
C TYR A 92 -7.94 7.59 -1.57
N ALA A 93 -7.99 6.96 -2.75
CA ALA A 93 -9.02 5.95 -3.04
C ALA A 93 -8.95 4.78 -2.04
N VAL A 94 -7.74 4.28 -1.73
CA VAL A 94 -7.54 3.26 -0.68
C VAL A 94 -8.06 3.73 0.68
N LEU A 95 -7.74 4.97 1.09
CA LEU A 95 -8.26 5.54 2.34
C LEU A 95 -9.79 5.57 2.33
N HIS A 96 -10.43 6.03 1.26
CA HIS A 96 -11.89 6.03 1.16
C HIS A 96 -12.49 4.63 1.23
N LEU A 97 -11.86 3.64 0.59
CA LEU A 97 -12.29 2.24 0.64
C LEU A 97 -12.18 1.66 2.05
N TRP A 98 -11.13 1.96 2.80
CA TRP A 98 -11.02 1.54 4.21
C TRP A 98 -12.08 2.17 5.12
N HIS A 99 -12.52 3.39 4.83
CA HIS A 99 -13.59 4.04 5.59
C HIS A 99 -14.99 3.65 5.10
N HIS A 100 -15.10 2.91 4.00
CA HIS A 100 -16.39 2.47 3.49
C HIS A 100 -16.98 1.41 4.43
N PRO A 101 -18.18 1.63 4.99
CA PRO A 101 -18.82 0.63 5.84
C PRO A 101 -19.13 -0.61 5.01
N ILE A 102 -18.52 -1.73 5.36
CA ILE A 102 -18.89 -3.02 4.80
C ILE A 102 -20.13 -3.48 5.59
N ARG A 103 -21.29 -3.43 4.95
CA ARG A 103 -22.51 -4.01 5.53
C ARG A 103 -22.34 -5.53 5.50
N GLU A 104 -22.13 -6.14 6.66
CA GLU A 104 -22.39 -7.57 6.80
C GLU A 104 -23.89 -7.73 6.86
N ASP A 105 -24.48 -8.18 5.76
CA ASP A 105 -25.88 -8.61 5.76
C ASP A 105 -25.95 -9.84 6.69
N MET A 106 -26.33 -9.59 7.93
CA MET A 106 -26.61 -10.60 8.94
C MET A 106 -27.80 -11.42 8.45
N GLN A 107 -27.50 -12.61 7.91
CA GLN A 107 -28.46 -13.66 7.60
C GLN A 107 -28.15 -14.89 8.45
#